data_AF-A0A1H7JQ49-F1
#
_entry.id   AF-A0A1H7JQ49-F1
#
_cell.length_a   1.000
_cell.length_b   1.000
_cell.length_c   1.000
_cell.angle_alpha   90.00
_cell.angle_beta   90.00
_cell.angle_gamma   90.00
#
_symmetry.space_group_name_H-M   'P 1'
#
loop_
_entity.id
_entity.type
_entity.pdbx_description
1 polymer ?
#
loop_
_entity_poly.entity_id
_entity_poly.type
_entity_poly.pdbx_seq_one_letter_code
_entity_poly.pdbx_strand_id
1 'polypeptide(L)'
;MTVMKPKNHRTALPVPGSWGGWRRLGATLSLAGALLGSAACDDEDEVVPPPPPPEQVLSESAKKGLEILGFPLDVSGMSVAEKERIGRGSYLVNAVGECSGCHNYNSANGPPQYMGGGTPYPIGPGAVVYARNLTSDPDVGMRLTEAQFIDTMRTGRDYLSEDDAEALIVMPWVGYRWMSTEDLKAMYAFFTKVPAVKNAVPADIKGPAGAARPIPFPSNFVDGAVSRPLPSEEGDYPGHATRGLAVQPLADPPALAGFSAADREKYGRGSYLVMVAECNSCHTNPDRNYAPGPNPDFGKITTAGYLTGGRVFDVPPGLNAMTGYSRTLGANLLGATHSRLPDTYEAFRDIMTTKKVAGPEPRRDLAFPMYSAAEAYAKMLDSDLEAIYFYLKTQTRLTGAADKQPQAPTYFCMGDADCANHGGTCNMSSTPGQGINQCVGSACTQDIDCGACQVCTAGKCEAPPASSTCAVSGI
;
A
#
# COMPACT_ATOMS: atom_id res chain seq x y z
N MET A 1 45.84 55.17 2.98
CA MET A 1 47.06 54.43 2.58
C MET A 1 46.63 53.33 1.61
N THR A 2 46.55 53.64 0.33
CA THR A 2 47.54 53.34 -0.73
C THR A 2 47.34 51.95 -1.35
N VAL A 3 46.67 51.97 -2.52
CA VAL A 3 46.91 51.25 -3.79
C VAL A 3 47.98 50.14 -3.80
N MET A 4 47.64 48.94 -4.30
CA MET A 4 48.32 48.24 -5.43
C MET A 4 47.76 46.81 -5.72
N LYS A 5 47.32 46.58 -6.96
CA LYS A 5 47.44 45.32 -7.76
C LYS A 5 48.92 45.19 -8.25
N PRO A 6 49.44 44.11 -8.93
CA PRO A 6 48.83 43.02 -9.76
C PRO A 6 49.47 41.61 -9.49
N LYS A 7 49.20 40.46 -10.16
CA LYS A 7 49.30 40.07 -11.60
C LYS A 7 48.66 38.69 -11.89
N ASN A 8 48.26 38.55 -13.15
CA ASN A 8 47.73 37.38 -13.88
C ASN A 8 48.76 36.23 -14.05
N HIS A 9 48.26 35.02 -14.38
CA HIS A 9 48.54 34.38 -15.68
C HIS A 9 47.45 33.36 -16.08
N ARG A 10 46.87 33.57 -17.27
CA ARG A 10 46.15 32.61 -18.12
C ARG A 10 47.06 32.25 -19.29
N THR A 11 46.97 31.02 -19.79
CA THR A 11 47.26 30.59 -21.18
C THR A 11 46.54 29.23 -21.36
N ALA A 12 45.45 29.08 -22.12
CA ALA A 12 45.21 29.19 -23.57
C ALA A 12 45.73 27.99 -24.40
N LEU A 13 44.78 27.26 -25.01
CA LEU A 13 44.90 26.24 -26.08
C LEU A 13 45.53 26.82 -27.36
N PRO A 14 45.95 26.01 -28.37
CA PRO A 14 45.03 25.57 -29.46
C PRO A 14 45.36 24.22 -30.17
N VAL A 15 44.33 23.63 -30.79
CA VAL A 15 44.32 22.69 -31.96
C VAL A 15 44.39 23.58 -33.23
N PRO A 16 44.83 23.21 -34.48
CA PRO A 16 44.59 21.94 -35.20
C PRO A 16 45.62 21.49 -36.28
N GLY A 17 45.39 20.33 -36.91
CA GLY A 17 46.06 19.95 -38.16
C GLY A 17 45.72 18.54 -38.66
N SER A 18 45.01 18.46 -39.79
CA SER A 18 44.71 17.26 -40.58
C SER A 18 45.96 16.71 -41.29
N TRP A 19 45.84 15.53 -41.93
CA TRP A 19 46.36 15.12 -43.26
C TRP A 19 46.59 13.58 -43.33
N GLY A 20 45.75 12.91 -44.13
CA GLY A 20 46.09 11.89 -45.15
C GLY A 20 46.82 10.59 -44.80
N GLY A 21 46.28 9.46 -45.29
CA GLY A 21 47.12 8.30 -45.64
C GLY A 21 46.42 6.93 -45.62
N TRP A 22 45.85 6.53 -46.74
CA TRP A 22 45.43 5.15 -47.01
C TRP A 22 46.66 4.21 -47.08
N ARG A 23 46.56 2.99 -46.54
CA ARG A 23 47.32 1.84 -47.05
C ARG A 23 46.60 0.52 -46.75
N ARG A 24 46.17 -0.13 -47.83
CA ARG A 24 45.76 -1.53 -47.88
C ARG A 24 47.00 -2.42 -47.67
N LEU A 25 46.90 -3.42 -46.81
CA LEU A 25 47.81 -4.57 -46.80
C LEU A 25 47.02 -5.78 -47.28
N GLY A 26 47.35 -6.21 -48.49
CA GLY A 26 46.93 -7.50 -49.02
C GLY A 26 47.79 -8.60 -48.41
N ALA A 27 47.16 -9.70 -48.01
CA ALA A 27 47.81 -10.97 -47.77
C ALA A 27 47.14 -12.01 -48.68
N THR A 28 47.89 -12.41 -49.70
CA THR A 28 47.65 -13.57 -50.56
C THR A 28 47.94 -14.84 -49.77
N LEU A 29 47.06 -15.85 -49.84
CA LEU A 29 47.46 -17.25 -49.63
C LEU A 29 46.63 -18.20 -50.52
N SER A 30 47.33 -18.70 -51.54
CA SER A 30 47.28 -19.94 -52.31
C SER A 30 46.02 -20.83 -52.38
N LEU A 31 45.63 -21.11 -53.63
CA LEU A 31 44.82 -22.27 -54.05
C LEU A 31 45.66 -23.57 -54.12
N ALA A 32 45.08 -24.65 -53.60
CA ALA A 32 45.15 -26.05 -54.05
C ALA A 32 43.92 -26.73 -53.41
N GLY A 33 43.11 -27.58 -54.01
CA GLY A 33 43.13 -28.41 -55.20
C GLY A 33 41.81 -29.22 -55.14
N ALA A 34 41.29 -29.58 -56.31
CA ALA A 34 39.93 -30.06 -56.56
C ALA A 34 39.50 -31.37 -55.85
N LEU A 35 38.19 -31.60 -55.74
CA LEU A 35 37.52 -32.84 -56.20
C LEU A 35 35.98 -32.66 -56.30
N LEU A 36 35.43 -33.38 -57.27
CA LEU A 36 34.10 -33.29 -57.87
C LEU A 36 32.94 -33.74 -56.97
N GLY A 37 31.76 -33.19 -57.22
CA GLY A 37 30.49 -33.68 -56.67
C GLY A 37 29.30 -32.85 -57.14
N SER A 38 28.95 -32.95 -58.41
CA SER A 38 27.66 -32.46 -58.93
C SER A 38 26.54 -33.37 -58.44
N ALA A 39 25.77 -32.89 -57.45
CA ALA A 39 24.45 -33.41 -57.13
C ALA A 39 23.48 -32.23 -57.23
N ALA A 40 22.45 -32.41 -58.05
CA ALA A 40 21.33 -31.49 -58.15
C ALA A 40 20.60 -31.42 -56.80
N CYS A 41 20.30 -30.20 -56.36
CA CYS A 41 19.25 -29.92 -55.38
C CYS A 41 18.38 -28.84 -56.02
N ASP A 42 17.30 -29.28 -56.67
CA ASP A 42 16.05 -28.55 -56.62
C ASP A 42 15.60 -28.59 -55.16
N ASP A 43 15.50 -27.44 -54.51
CA ASP A 43 14.51 -27.17 -53.47
C ASP A 43 14.46 -25.65 -53.28
N GLU A 44 13.30 -25.07 -53.60
CA GLU A 44 12.98 -23.70 -53.22
C GLU A 44 12.79 -23.70 -51.70
N ASP A 45 13.85 -23.34 -50.97
CA ASP A 45 13.74 -23.01 -49.56
C ASP A 45 12.86 -21.75 -49.45
N GLU A 46 11.56 -21.97 -49.18
CA GLU A 46 10.68 -20.96 -48.63
C GLU A 46 11.40 -20.34 -47.42
N VAL A 47 11.78 -19.07 -47.55
CA VAL A 47 12.24 -18.26 -46.43
C VAL A 47 11.06 -18.13 -45.48
N VAL A 48 10.95 -19.06 -44.54
CA VAL A 48 9.96 -18.98 -43.46
C VAL A 48 10.29 -17.71 -42.68
N PRO A 49 9.42 -16.69 -42.68
CA PRO A 49 9.67 -15.49 -41.89
C PRO A 49 9.81 -15.90 -40.42
N PRO A 50 10.69 -15.24 -39.65
CA PRO A 50 10.79 -15.53 -38.22
C PRO A 50 9.39 -15.44 -37.60
N PRO A 51 9.04 -16.36 -36.68
CA PRO A 51 7.74 -16.31 -36.03
C PRO A 51 7.53 -14.89 -35.48
N PRO A 52 6.33 -14.30 -35.65
CA PRO A 52 6.07 -13.00 -35.08
C PRO A 52 6.43 -13.05 -33.59
N PRO A 53 7.04 -11.98 -33.04
CA PRO A 53 7.31 -11.94 -31.61
C PRO A 53 6.02 -12.30 -30.86
N PRO A 54 6.11 -13.11 -29.79
CA PRO A 54 4.92 -13.59 -29.09
C PRO A 54 4.02 -12.39 -28.81
N GLU A 55 2.77 -12.49 -29.27
CA GLU A 55 1.77 -11.45 -29.09
C GLU A 55 1.77 -11.10 -27.61
N GLN A 56 2.18 -9.87 -27.26
CA GLN A 56 2.16 -9.44 -25.88
C GLN A 56 0.70 -9.46 -25.46
N VAL A 57 0.30 -10.46 -24.70
CA VAL A 57 -1.04 -10.53 -24.13
C VAL A 57 -1.00 -9.78 -22.81
N LEU A 58 -2.01 -8.95 -22.56
CA LEU A 58 -2.15 -8.24 -21.30
C LEU A 58 -2.17 -9.24 -20.13
N SER A 59 -1.48 -8.89 -19.04
CA SER A 59 -1.58 -9.63 -17.79
C SER A 59 -3.01 -9.57 -17.23
N GLU A 60 -3.38 -10.55 -16.41
CA GLU A 60 -4.69 -10.54 -15.74
C GLU A 60 -4.87 -9.29 -14.87
N SER A 61 -3.80 -8.79 -14.25
CA SER A 61 -3.82 -7.54 -13.49
C SER A 61 -4.10 -6.34 -14.37
N ALA A 62 -3.52 -6.27 -15.57
CA ALA A 62 -3.77 -5.19 -16.50
C ALA A 62 -5.19 -5.24 -17.05
N LYS A 63 -5.68 -6.43 -17.44
CA LYS A 63 -7.08 -6.62 -17.86
C LYS A 63 -8.05 -6.18 -16.78
N LYS A 64 -7.86 -6.65 -15.54
CA LYS A 64 -8.71 -6.27 -14.42
C LYS A 64 -8.65 -4.77 -14.13
N GLY A 65 -7.46 -4.18 -14.18
CA GLY A 65 -7.28 -2.75 -13.98
C GLY A 65 -7.99 -1.88 -15.03
N LEU A 66 -8.04 -2.31 -16.29
CA LEU A 66 -8.82 -1.65 -17.33
C LEU A 66 -10.35 -1.84 -17.13
N GLU A 67 -10.78 -2.94 -16.54
CA GLU A 67 -12.20 -3.20 -16.19
C GLU A 67 -12.68 -2.29 -15.04
N ILE A 68 -11.83 -2.02 -14.05
CA ILE A 68 -12.22 -1.32 -12.81
C ILE A 68 -11.86 0.17 -12.79
N LEU A 69 -11.63 0.78 -13.95
CA LEU A 69 -11.28 2.19 -14.07
C LEU A 69 -12.30 3.08 -13.36
N GLY A 70 -11.81 4.09 -12.62
CA GLY A 70 -12.66 5.10 -11.98
C GLY A 70 -13.24 6.15 -12.95
N PHE A 71 -12.95 6.04 -14.25
CA PHE A 71 -13.35 6.98 -15.29
C PHE A 71 -13.31 6.31 -16.68
N PRO A 72 -14.01 6.88 -17.69
CA PRO A 72 -13.91 6.38 -19.07
C PRO A 72 -12.52 6.68 -19.67
N LEU A 73 -11.84 5.65 -20.16
CA LEU A 73 -10.56 5.77 -20.88
C LEU A 73 -10.66 5.06 -22.22
N ASP A 74 -10.43 5.78 -23.32
CA ASP A 74 -10.28 5.17 -24.64
C ASP A 74 -8.87 4.59 -24.79
N VAL A 75 -8.79 3.26 -24.91
CA VAL A 75 -7.53 2.53 -25.09
C VAL A 75 -7.34 2.04 -26.53
N SER A 76 -8.27 2.31 -27.45
CA SER A 76 -8.26 1.74 -28.80
C SER A 76 -6.97 2.03 -29.57
N GLY A 77 -6.43 3.25 -29.46
CA GLY A 77 -5.18 3.68 -30.10
C GLY A 77 -3.89 3.36 -29.34
N MET A 78 -3.96 2.73 -28.17
CA MET A 78 -2.76 2.43 -27.36
C MET A 78 -2.10 1.11 -27.78
N SER A 79 -0.77 1.08 -27.76
CA SER A 79 -0.01 -0.17 -27.90
C SER A 79 -0.31 -1.13 -26.75
N VAL A 80 0.02 -2.41 -26.92
CA VAL A 80 -0.17 -3.41 -25.86
C VAL A 80 0.66 -3.05 -24.62
N ALA A 81 1.92 -2.63 -24.79
CA ALA A 81 2.77 -2.23 -23.68
C ALA A 81 2.20 -1.05 -22.86
N GLU A 82 1.60 -0.07 -23.54
CA GLU A 82 0.90 1.04 -22.86
C GLU A 82 -0.33 0.54 -22.10
N LYS A 83 -1.16 -0.31 -22.72
CA LYS A 83 -2.33 -0.92 -22.07
C LYS A 83 -1.93 -1.76 -20.85
N GLU A 84 -0.85 -2.51 -20.94
CA GLU A 84 -0.30 -3.32 -19.85
C GLU A 84 0.08 -2.42 -18.67
N ARG A 85 0.86 -1.37 -18.94
CA ARG A 85 1.34 -0.46 -17.89
C ARG A 85 0.19 0.33 -17.25
N ILE A 86 -0.72 0.89 -18.05
CA ILE A 86 -1.88 1.67 -17.54
C ILE A 86 -2.86 0.77 -16.80
N GLY A 87 -3.19 -0.40 -17.37
CA GLY A 87 -4.06 -1.38 -16.73
C GLY A 87 -3.50 -1.81 -15.38
N ARG A 88 -2.23 -2.22 -15.34
CA ARG A 88 -1.59 -2.61 -14.08
C ARG A 88 -1.55 -1.48 -13.06
N GLY A 89 -1.26 -0.25 -13.51
CA GLY A 89 -1.32 0.94 -12.66
C GLY A 89 -2.70 1.16 -12.05
N SER A 90 -3.75 1.06 -12.87
CA SER A 90 -5.14 1.15 -12.42
C SER A 90 -5.46 0.06 -11.39
N TYR A 91 -5.02 -1.17 -11.62
CA TYR A 91 -5.23 -2.28 -10.67
C TYR A 91 -4.60 -1.99 -9.31
N LEU A 92 -3.34 -1.56 -9.30
CA LEU A 92 -2.63 -1.21 -8.07
C LEU A 92 -3.30 -0.05 -7.34
N VAL A 93 -3.77 0.98 -8.06
CA VAL A 93 -4.40 2.17 -7.46
C VAL A 93 -5.82 1.88 -6.94
N ASN A 94 -6.61 1.11 -7.69
CA ASN A 94 -8.05 0.94 -7.44
C ASN A 94 -8.43 -0.32 -6.67
N ALA A 95 -7.58 -1.35 -6.67
CA ALA A 95 -7.85 -2.61 -5.99
C ALA A 95 -6.90 -2.88 -4.82
N VAL A 96 -5.62 -2.54 -4.96
CA VAL A 96 -4.58 -2.91 -3.96
C VAL A 96 -4.32 -1.76 -2.97
N GLY A 97 -4.05 -0.56 -3.47
CA GLY A 97 -3.57 0.58 -2.67
C GLY A 97 -4.65 1.55 -2.20
N GLU A 98 -5.92 1.35 -2.58
CA GLU A 98 -7.07 2.18 -2.15
C GLU A 98 -6.83 3.71 -2.27
N CYS A 99 -6.10 4.18 -3.29
CA CYS A 99 -5.69 5.60 -3.30
C CYS A 99 -6.88 6.54 -3.43
N SER A 100 -7.96 6.09 -4.10
CA SER A 100 -9.21 6.83 -4.26
C SER A 100 -9.95 7.05 -2.94
N GLY A 101 -9.73 6.20 -1.92
CA GLY A 101 -10.34 6.36 -0.59
C GLY A 101 -9.91 7.65 0.11
N CYS A 102 -8.69 8.13 -0.18
CA CYS A 102 -8.16 9.38 0.36
C CYS A 102 -8.17 10.53 -0.66
N HIS A 103 -7.84 10.23 -1.92
CA HIS A 103 -7.59 11.24 -2.95
C HIS A 103 -8.81 11.62 -3.81
N ASN A 104 -9.97 11.00 -3.64
CA ASN A 104 -11.18 11.51 -4.31
C ASN A 104 -11.62 12.85 -3.71
N TYR A 105 -12.04 13.77 -4.57
CA TYR A 105 -12.61 15.04 -4.13
C TYR A 105 -14.12 14.90 -3.94
N ASN A 106 -14.58 15.06 -2.70
CA ASN A 106 -15.99 15.06 -2.35
C ASN A 106 -16.48 16.50 -2.19
N SER A 107 -16.88 17.13 -3.30
CA SER A 107 -17.46 18.47 -3.26
C SER A 107 -18.80 18.47 -2.51
N ALA A 108 -19.11 19.54 -1.78
CA ALA A 108 -20.35 19.63 -1.01
C ALA A 108 -21.62 19.55 -1.88
N ASN A 109 -21.55 19.90 -3.17
CA ASN A 109 -22.70 20.07 -4.06
C ASN A 109 -22.53 19.41 -5.44
N GLY A 110 -21.73 18.35 -5.55
CA GLY A 110 -21.43 17.70 -6.83
C GLY A 110 -20.94 16.26 -6.66
N PRO A 111 -20.96 15.46 -7.75
CA PRO A 111 -20.50 14.08 -7.68
C PRO A 111 -19.02 14.03 -7.26
N PRO A 112 -18.59 12.98 -6.53
CA PRO A 112 -17.18 12.76 -6.25
C PRO A 112 -16.34 12.82 -7.52
N GLN A 113 -15.28 13.62 -7.50
CA GLN A 113 -14.34 13.72 -8.62
C GLN A 113 -13.13 12.83 -8.34
N TYR A 114 -12.94 11.85 -9.21
CA TYR A 114 -11.91 10.83 -9.06
C TYR A 114 -10.52 11.48 -8.97
N MET A 115 -9.79 11.18 -7.90
CA MET A 115 -8.43 11.68 -7.62
C MET A 115 -8.26 13.21 -7.51
N GLY A 116 -9.35 13.97 -7.38
CA GLY A 116 -9.31 15.44 -7.32
C GLY A 116 -8.72 16.04 -6.03
N GLY A 117 -8.42 15.24 -5.00
CA GLY A 117 -7.83 15.66 -3.72
C GLY A 117 -8.75 16.49 -2.83
N GLY A 118 -8.18 17.13 -1.80
CA GLY A 118 -8.88 18.10 -0.94
C GLY A 118 -9.41 17.55 0.38
N THR A 119 -9.37 16.23 0.60
CA THR A 119 -9.77 15.62 1.89
C THR A 119 -8.85 16.10 3.02
N PRO A 120 -9.37 16.72 4.09
CA PRO A 120 -8.57 17.18 5.22
C PRO A 120 -8.27 16.04 6.22
N TYR A 121 -7.04 16.01 6.71
CA TYR A 121 -6.58 15.11 7.77
C TYR A 121 -6.00 15.94 8.91
N PRO A 122 -6.78 16.16 9.99
CA PRO A 122 -6.27 16.79 11.21
C PRO A 122 -5.17 15.92 11.83
N ILE A 123 -4.01 16.52 12.09
CA ILE A 123 -2.86 15.83 12.70
C ILE A 123 -2.49 16.41 14.07
N GLY A 124 -3.33 17.29 14.61
CA GLY A 124 -3.18 17.88 15.93
C GLY A 124 -3.93 19.22 16.05
N PRO A 125 -3.90 19.87 17.22
CA PRO A 125 -4.54 21.16 17.42
C PRO A 125 -4.04 22.20 16.41
N GLY A 126 -4.94 22.70 15.56
CA GLY A 126 -4.62 23.69 14.53
C GLY A 126 -3.74 23.16 13.38
N ALA A 127 -3.44 21.86 13.33
CA ALA A 127 -2.62 21.25 12.30
C ALA A 127 -3.44 20.30 11.42
N VAL A 128 -3.32 20.47 10.11
CA VAL A 128 -4.09 19.73 9.10
C VAL A 128 -3.26 19.57 7.84
N VAL A 129 -3.32 18.39 7.23
CA VAL A 129 -2.77 18.13 5.89
C VAL A 129 -3.89 17.71 4.96
N TYR A 130 -3.74 17.97 3.67
CA TYR A 130 -4.79 17.69 2.70
C TYR A 130 -4.34 16.67 1.66
N ALA A 131 -5.21 15.71 1.31
CA ALA A 131 -4.96 14.80 0.20
C ALA A 131 -4.71 15.59 -1.09
N ARG A 132 -3.63 15.29 -1.80
CA ARG A 132 -3.25 16.00 -3.03
C ARG A 132 -4.19 15.64 -4.18
N ASN A 133 -4.33 16.56 -5.12
CA ASN A 133 -4.97 16.30 -6.41
C ASN A 133 -3.99 15.50 -7.28
N LEU A 134 -4.31 14.24 -7.57
CA LEU A 134 -3.46 13.33 -8.35
C LEU A 134 -3.82 13.30 -9.85
N THR A 135 -4.71 14.18 -10.29
CA THR A 135 -5.13 14.24 -11.70
C THR A 135 -4.06 14.89 -12.58
N SER A 136 -4.23 14.78 -13.91
CA SER A 136 -3.33 15.38 -14.89
C SER A 136 -3.52 16.90 -15.11
N ASP A 137 -4.25 17.59 -14.22
CA ASP A 137 -4.44 19.04 -14.33
C ASP A 137 -3.08 19.79 -14.22
N PRO A 138 -2.72 20.64 -15.19
CA PRO A 138 -1.40 21.26 -15.25
C PRO A 138 -1.19 22.36 -14.19
N ASP A 139 -2.27 22.95 -13.68
CA ASP A 139 -2.21 24.06 -12.73
C ASP A 139 -2.19 23.54 -11.29
N VAL A 140 -3.07 22.58 -10.99
CA VAL A 140 -3.40 22.16 -9.62
C VAL A 140 -3.33 20.64 -9.37
N GLY A 141 -3.03 19.84 -10.40
CA GLY A 141 -2.90 18.39 -10.31
C GLY A 141 -1.49 17.91 -9.94
N MET A 142 -1.19 16.65 -10.28
CA MET A 142 0.11 16.02 -10.03
C MET A 142 1.15 16.55 -11.02
N ARG A 143 2.01 17.47 -10.57
CA ARG A 143 3.09 18.08 -11.37
C ARG A 143 4.45 17.40 -11.20
N LEU A 144 4.48 16.19 -10.65
CA LEU A 144 5.70 15.41 -10.46
C LEU A 144 6.10 14.74 -11.78
N THR A 145 7.40 14.68 -12.06
CA THR A 145 7.95 13.74 -13.04
C THR A 145 7.86 12.30 -12.50
N GLU A 146 7.99 11.30 -13.37
CA GLU A 146 8.01 9.88 -12.95
C GLU A 146 9.09 9.62 -11.89
N ALA A 147 10.28 10.19 -12.06
CA ALA A 147 11.38 10.07 -11.11
C ALA A 147 11.05 10.70 -9.75
N GLN A 148 10.42 11.88 -9.73
CA GLN A 148 9.99 12.53 -8.50
C GLN A 148 8.85 11.76 -7.82
N PHE A 149 7.92 11.19 -8.58
CA PHE A 149 6.89 10.31 -8.03
C PHE A 149 7.51 9.09 -7.36
N ILE A 150 8.46 8.41 -8.02
CA ILE A 150 9.16 7.27 -7.43
C ILE A 150 9.93 7.71 -6.18
N ASP A 151 10.66 8.83 -6.21
CA ASP A 151 11.37 9.35 -5.02
C ASP A 151 10.39 9.63 -3.86
N THR A 152 9.27 10.30 -4.15
CA THR A 152 8.19 10.57 -3.19
C THR A 152 7.72 9.28 -2.51
N MET A 153 7.45 8.23 -3.28
CA MET A 153 6.97 6.96 -2.73
C MET A 153 8.07 6.21 -1.96
N ARG A 154 9.34 6.35 -2.35
CA ARG A 154 10.49 5.65 -1.75
C ARG A 154 10.99 6.29 -0.45
N THR A 155 10.94 7.61 -0.39
CA THR A 155 11.55 8.41 0.67
C THR A 155 10.56 9.22 1.48
N GLY A 156 9.33 9.34 0.99
CA GLY A 156 8.30 10.19 1.58
C GLY A 156 8.49 11.67 1.26
N ARG A 157 9.36 12.05 0.34
CA ARG A 157 9.62 13.47 0.03
C ARG A 157 8.39 14.20 -0.48
N ASP A 158 8.09 15.36 0.09
CA ASP A 158 7.03 16.27 -0.36
C ASP A 158 7.62 17.38 -1.24
N TYR A 159 7.28 17.37 -2.53
CA TYR A 159 7.82 18.27 -3.56
C TYR A 159 7.04 19.60 -3.71
N LEU A 160 6.25 20.01 -2.72
CA LEU A 160 5.44 21.25 -2.80
C LEU A 160 6.18 22.55 -2.49
N SER A 161 7.27 22.52 -1.72
CA SER A 161 8.07 23.71 -1.39
C SER A 161 9.44 23.64 -2.03
N GLU A 162 9.95 24.74 -2.59
CA GLU A 162 11.30 24.82 -3.16
C GLU A 162 12.42 24.50 -2.13
N ASP A 163 12.11 24.58 -0.82
CA ASP A 163 13.01 24.19 0.28
C ASP A 163 13.00 22.67 0.60
N ASP A 164 12.22 21.88 -0.14
CA ASP A 164 12.47 20.48 -0.57
C ASP A 164 12.88 19.41 0.47
N ALA A 165 12.73 19.69 1.77
CA ALA A 165 13.22 18.87 2.87
C ALA A 165 12.11 18.29 3.77
N GLU A 166 10.84 18.45 3.45
CA GLU A 166 9.75 17.91 4.26
C GLU A 166 9.31 16.52 3.79
N ALA A 167 8.87 15.70 4.73
CA ALA A 167 8.18 14.45 4.42
C ALA A 167 6.67 14.65 4.26
N LEU A 168 6.06 13.78 3.47
CA LEU A 168 4.63 13.53 3.45
C LEU A 168 4.19 13.00 4.81
N ILE A 169 3.11 13.58 5.31
CA ILE A 169 2.46 13.20 6.57
C ILE A 169 1.11 12.57 6.21
N VAL A 170 0.64 11.60 7.01
CA VAL A 170 -0.60 10.82 6.83
C VAL A 170 -0.56 9.81 5.68
N MET A 171 -0.09 10.18 4.48
CA MET A 171 -0.01 9.24 3.36
C MET A 171 0.90 8.04 3.75
N PRO A 172 0.45 6.77 3.58
CA PRO A 172 1.18 5.59 4.04
C PRO A 172 2.34 5.20 3.10
N TRP A 173 3.15 6.18 2.68
CA TRP A 173 4.32 5.95 1.83
C TRP A 173 5.32 4.98 2.45
N VAL A 174 5.34 4.84 3.78
CA VAL A 174 6.22 3.89 4.50
C VAL A 174 5.94 2.42 4.18
N GLY A 175 4.72 2.07 3.75
CA GLY A 175 4.42 0.73 3.23
C GLY A 175 4.62 0.66 1.71
N TYR A 176 4.11 1.65 0.98
CA TYR A 176 4.27 1.70 -0.49
C TYR A 176 5.72 1.83 -0.96
N ARG A 177 6.64 2.35 -0.13
CA ARG A 177 8.06 2.40 -0.44
C ARG A 177 8.63 1.02 -0.74
N TRP A 178 7.96 -0.05 -0.34
CA TRP A 178 8.37 -1.43 -0.59
C TRP A 178 7.82 -2.00 -1.89
N MET A 179 6.99 -1.26 -2.64
CA MET A 179 6.54 -1.63 -3.98
C MET A 179 7.72 -1.79 -4.95
N SER A 180 7.55 -2.54 -6.02
CA SER A 180 8.54 -2.57 -7.08
C SER A 180 8.57 -1.26 -7.87
N THR A 181 9.70 -0.98 -8.49
CA THR A 181 9.85 0.22 -9.33
C THR A 181 8.92 0.15 -10.54
N GLU A 182 8.72 -1.03 -11.13
CA GLU A 182 7.78 -1.20 -12.24
C GLU A 182 6.32 -0.96 -11.82
N ASP A 183 5.93 -1.35 -10.60
CA ASP A 183 4.60 -1.02 -10.08
C ASP A 183 4.43 0.48 -9.85
N LEU A 184 5.44 1.15 -9.29
CA LEU A 184 5.41 2.61 -9.11
C LEU A 184 5.34 3.35 -10.47
N LYS A 185 6.08 2.89 -11.48
CA LYS A 185 5.98 3.41 -12.86
C LYS A 185 4.61 3.16 -13.46
N ALA A 186 4.01 1.99 -13.23
CA ALA A 186 2.67 1.67 -13.70
C ALA A 186 1.62 2.60 -13.06
N MET A 187 1.70 2.81 -11.74
CA MET A 187 0.84 3.76 -11.02
C MET A 187 0.99 5.18 -11.58
N TYR A 188 2.23 5.66 -11.76
CA TYR A 188 2.49 6.97 -12.36
C TYR A 188 1.88 7.09 -13.76
N ALA A 189 2.12 6.11 -14.63
CA ALA A 189 1.56 6.09 -15.98
C ALA A 189 0.02 6.14 -15.97
N PHE A 190 -0.63 5.43 -15.04
CA PHE A 190 -2.08 5.51 -14.85
C PHE A 190 -2.53 6.92 -14.42
N PHE A 191 -1.86 7.55 -13.45
CA PHE A 191 -2.20 8.92 -13.03
C PHE A 191 -2.10 9.94 -14.17
N THR A 192 -1.16 9.77 -15.12
CA THR A 192 -1.09 10.64 -16.31
C THR A 192 -2.31 10.54 -17.24
N LYS A 193 -3.14 9.48 -17.10
CA LYS A 193 -4.38 9.28 -17.86
C LYS A 193 -5.63 9.71 -17.10
N VAL A 194 -5.52 10.04 -15.81
CA VAL A 194 -6.66 10.48 -15.01
C VAL A 194 -7.12 11.85 -15.52
N PRO A 195 -8.41 12.04 -15.86
CA PRO A 195 -8.94 13.31 -16.35
C PRO A 195 -8.65 14.45 -15.38
N ALA A 196 -8.24 15.59 -15.93
CA ALA A 196 -7.92 16.78 -15.15
C ALA A 196 -9.12 17.24 -14.32
N VAL A 197 -8.88 17.46 -13.03
CA VAL A 197 -9.83 18.08 -12.11
C VAL A 197 -9.22 19.37 -11.60
N LYS A 198 -9.86 20.50 -11.90
CA LYS A 198 -9.38 21.82 -11.45
C LYS A 198 -9.79 22.11 -10.01
N ASN A 199 -9.16 21.39 -9.07
CA ASN A 199 -9.31 21.58 -7.63
C ASN A 199 -7.96 21.95 -6.99
N ALA A 200 -7.82 23.23 -6.61
CA ALA A 200 -6.68 23.69 -5.84
C ALA A 200 -6.84 23.26 -4.38
N VAL A 201 -5.98 22.34 -3.94
CA VAL A 201 -5.99 21.86 -2.56
C VAL A 201 -5.35 22.92 -1.64
N PRO A 202 -5.93 23.21 -0.46
CA PRO A 202 -5.33 24.13 0.50
C PRO A 202 -3.91 23.72 0.92
N ALA A 203 -3.10 24.70 1.31
CA ALA A 203 -1.77 24.44 1.85
C ALA A 203 -1.87 23.68 3.19
N ASP A 204 -0.93 22.78 3.43
CA ASP A 204 -0.83 22.09 4.71
C ASP A 204 -0.45 23.06 5.84
N ILE A 205 -1.00 22.78 7.02
CA ILE A 205 -0.57 23.38 8.29
C ILE A 205 0.02 22.24 9.12
N LYS A 206 1.30 21.92 8.90
CA LYS A 206 1.93 20.73 9.52
C LYS A 206 2.32 20.92 10.99
N GLY A 207 2.45 22.17 11.46
CA GLY A 207 2.94 22.46 12.80
C GLY A 207 4.30 21.76 13.06
N PRO A 208 4.51 21.17 14.26
CA PRO A 208 5.74 20.42 14.56
C PRO A 208 6.01 19.23 13.62
N ALA A 209 4.98 18.64 13.00
CA ALA A 209 5.15 17.51 12.08
C ALA A 209 5.87 17.90 10.78
N GLY A 210 5.91 19.19 10.43
CA GLY A 210 6.68 19.70 9.27
C GLY A 210 8.19 19.53 9.42
N ALA A 211 8.69 19.26 10.64
CA ALA A 211 10.10 18.94 10.86
C ALA A 211 10.50 17.52 10.37
N ALA A 212 9.53 16.66 10.03
CA ALA A 212 9.80 15.33 9.51
C ALA A 212 10.55 15.41 8.18
N ARG A 213 11.61 14.60 8.05
CA ARG A 213 12.51 14.60 6.89
C ARG A 213 12.33 13.32 6.06
N PRO A 214 12.56 13.37 4.74
CA PRO A 214 12.56 12.19 3.89
C PRO A 214 13.53 11.12 4.41
N ILE A 215 13.14 9.86 4.32
CA ILE A 215 13.96 8.73 4.77
C ILE A 215 14.63 8.08 3.55
N PRO A 216 15.97 7.98 3.50
CA PRO A 216 16.65 7.32 2.38
C PRO A 216 16.12 5.91 2.11
N PHE A 217 16.03 5.54 0.83
CA PHE A 217 15.63 4.20 0.44
C PHE A 217 16.81 3.22 0.55
N PRO A 218 16.71 2.19 1.39
CA PRO A 218 17.81 1.26 1.62
C PRO A 218 17.90 0.20 0.51
N SER A 219 19.07 -0.43 0.37
CA SER A 219 19.27 -1.62 -0.48
C SER A 219 18.75 -2.92 0.15
N ASN A 220 18.39 -2.89 1.43
CA ASN A 220 17.85 -4.01 2.18
C ASN A 220 16.46 -3.64 2.72
N PHE A 221 15.55 -4.60 2.77
CA PHE A 221 14.35 -4.49 3.58
C PHE A 221 14.76 -4.53 5.06
N VAL A 222 14.54 -3.41 5.78
CA VAL A 222 14.96 -3.21 7.17
C VAL A 222 13.78 -2.94 8.12
N ASP A 223 12.55 -2.98 7.60
CA ASP A 223 11.33 -2.69 8.37
C ASP A 223 10.84 -3.90 9.19
N GLY A 224 11.34 -5.12 8.92
CA GLY A 224 10.96 -6.35 9.61
C GLY A 224 11.97 -6.81 10.67
N ALA A 225 11.73 -8.01 11.20
CA ALA A 225 12.60 -8.69 12.18
C ALA A 225 13.90 -9.19 11.55
N VAL A 226 13.89 -9.45 10.25
CA VAL A 226 15.03 -9.96 9.49
C VAL A 226 15.35 -8.99 8.36
N SER A 227 16.58 -8.49 8.35
CA SER A 227 17.09 -7.69 7.23
C SER A 227 17.34 -8.59 6.03
N ARG A 228 16.72 -8.28 4.88
CA ARG A 228 16.89 -9.03 3.63
C ARG A 228 17.32 -8.12 2.49
N PRO A 229 18.22 -8.55 1.59
CA PRO A 229 18.55 -7.77 0.41
C PRO A 229 17.31 -7.63 -0.47
N LEU A 230 17.08 -6.43 -0.99
CA LEU A 230 16.06 -6.22 -2.01
C LEU A 230 16.55 -6.80 -3.35
N PRO A 231 15.65 -7.37 -4.16
CA PRO A 231 16.02 -7.79 -5.51
C PRO A 231 16.47 -6.60 -6.35
N SER A 232 17.25 -6.88 -7.41
CA SER A 232 17.60 -5.86 -8.40
C SER A 232 16.34 -5.24 -9.00
N GLU A 233 16.35 -3.92 -9.09
CA GLU A 233 15.32 -3.12 -9.76
C GLU A 233 15.77 -2.72 -11.19
N GLU A 234 17.00 -3.10 -11.58
CA GLU A 234 17.55 -2.88 -12.92
C GLU A 234 17.42 -4.16 -13.77
N GLY A 235 16.92 -4.04 -15.00
CA GLY A 235 16.78 -5.14 -15.97
C GLY A 235 15.42 -5.83 -15.97
N ASP A 236 15.40 -7.15 -16.24
CA ASP A 236 14.19 -7.98 -16.20
C ASP A 236 13.66 -8.06 -14.77
N TYR A 237 12.52 -7.42 -14.53
CA TYR A 237 11.87 -7.35 -13.22
C TYR A 237 11.67 -8.78 -12.66
N PRO A 238 12.25 -9.13 -11.49
CA PRO A 238 12.25 -10.51 -10.98
C PRO A 238 10.89 -10.98 -10.44
N GLY A 239 9.81 -10.26 -10.74
CA GLY A 239 8.45 -10.58 -10.35
C GLY A 239 8.11 -10.16 -8.91
N HIS A 240 6.82 -9.93 -8.67
CA HIS A 240 6.29 -9.54 -7.37
C HIS A 240 6.60 -10.53 -6.26
N ALA A 241 6.67 -11.82 -6.60
CA ALA A 241 6.97 -12.87 -5.65
C ALA A 241 8.36 -12.71 -5.03
N THR A 242 9.38 -12.43 -5.86
CA THR A 242 10.74 -12.21 -5.39
C THR A 242 10.83 -10.99 -4.47
N ARG A 243 10.15 -9.89 -4.86
CA ARG A 243 10.05 -8.70 -4.02
C ARG A 243 9.36 -9.02 -2.68
N GLY A 244 8.25 -9.74 -2.72
CA GLY A 244 7.49 -10.18 -1.56
C GLY A 244 8.27 -11.05 -0.58
N LEU A 245 9.07 -12.00 -1.08
CA LEU A 245 9.97 -12.81 -0.26
C LEU A 245 11.01 -11.94 0.48
N ALA A 246 11.45 -10.83 -0.11
CA ALA A 246 12.38 -9.91 0.53
C ALA A 246 11.70 -9.02 1.58
N VAL A 247 10.46 -8.57 1.32
CA VAL A 247 9.76 -7.59 2.17
C VAL A 247 8.85 -8.20 3.23
N GLN A 248 8.90 -9.52 3.45
CA GLN A 248 8.13 -10.15 4.52
C GLN A 248 8.64 -9.70 5.91
N PRO A 249 7.77 -9.24 6.84
CA PRO A 249 8.22 -8.72 8.12
C PRO A 249 8.79 -9.76 9.08
N LEU A 250 8.30 -11.00 9.02
CA LEU A 250 8.71 -12.08 9.92
C LEU A 250 9.90 -12.87 9.38
N ALA A 251 10.46 -13.75 10.21
CA ALA A 251 11.41 -14.76 9.77
C ALA A 251 10.70 -15.78 8.85
N ASP A 252 11.48 -16.40 7.95
CA ASP A 252 10.94 -17.40 7.02
C ASP A 252 10.24 -18.53 7.80
N PRO A 253 8.97 -18.87 7.49
CA PRO A 253 8.30 -19.96 8.16
C PRO A 253 9.00 -21.28 7.79
N PRO A 254 9.05 -22.28 8.69
CA PRO A 254 9.73 -23.55 8.40
C PRO A 254 9.25 -24.23 7.11
N ALA A 255 7.97 -24.05 6.76
CA ALA A 255 7.38 -24.61 5.54
C ALA A 255 7.98 -24.04 4.24
N LEU A 256 8.50 -22.80 4.25
CA LEU A 256 9.00 -22.12 3.06
C LEU A 256 10.16 -22.87 2.39
N ALA A 257 10.99 -23.57 3.17
CA ALA A 257 12.10 -24.36 2.65
C ALA A 257 11.65 -25.56 1.81
N GLY A 258 10.43 -26.07 2.03
CA GLY A 258 9.87 -27.22 1.32
C GLY A 258 8.87 -26.85 0.22
N PHE A 259 8.62 -25.56 -0.03
CA PHE A 259 7.65 -25.13 -1.04
C PHE A 259 8.08 -25.50 -2.46
N SER A 260 7.10 -25.90 -3.27
CA SER A 260 7.25 -25.94 -4.72
C SER A 260 7.54 -24.54 -5.27
N ALA A 261 8.00 -24.43 -6.52
CA ALA A 261 8.20 -23.13 -7.16
C ALA A 261 6.91 -22.29 -7.17
N ALA A 262 5.76 -22.93 -7.44
CA ALA A 262 4.45 -22.27 -7.46
C ALA A 262 4.02 -21.80 -6.06
N ASP A 263 4.19 -22.62 -5.03
CA ASP A 263 3.86 -22.24 -3.65
C ASP A 263 4.75 -21.09 -3.16
N ARG A 264 6.03 -21.12 -3.53
CA ARG A 264 6.98 -20.05 -3.21
C ARG A 264 6.62 -18.75 -3.93
N GLU A 265 6.20 -18.84 -5.18
CA GLU A 265 5.70 -17.69 -5.95
C GLU A 265 4.45 -17.09 -5.28
N LYS A 266 3.48 -17.95 -4.94
CA LYS A 266 2.23 -17.56 -4.27
C LYS A 266 2.48 -16.96 -2.89
N TYR A 267 3.38 -17.54 -2.09
CA TYR A 267 3.82 -16.99 -0.81
C TYR A 267 4.42 -15.60 -0.96
N GLY A 268 5.35 -15.45 -1.91
CA GLY A 268 5.97 -14.17 -2.21
C GLY A 268 4.92 -13.14 -2.63
N ARG A 269 4.04 -13.49 -3.56
CA ARG A 269 2.96 -12.59 -4.01
C ARG A 269 2.04 -12.18 -2.85
N GLY A 270 1.65 -13.11 -1.99
CA GLY A 270 0.85 -12.84 -0.80
C GLY A 270 1.53 -11.90 0.17
N SER A 271 2.82 -12.13 0.47
CA SER A 271 3.60 -11.25 1.32
C SER A 271 3.72 -9.84 0.74
N TYR A 272 3.92 -9.73 -0.57
CA TYR A 272 3.98 -8.43 -1.24
C TYR A 272 2.66 -7.69 -1.06
N LEU A 273 1.53 -8.34 -1.35
CA LEU A 273 0.20 -7.74 -1.27
C LEU A 273 -0.19 -7.38 0.17
N VAL A 274 0.08 -8.22 1.16
CA VAL A 274 -0.19 -7.89 2.58
C VAL A 274 0.55 -6.63 3.03
N MET A 275 1.73 -6.38 2.47
CA MET A 275 2.52 -5.18 2.74
C MET A 275 1.98 -3.96 1.99
N VAL A 276 1.70 -4.08 0.69
CA VAL A 276 1.34 -2.92 -0.15
C VAL A 276 -0.16 -2.58 -0.11
N ALA A 277 -0.99 -3.50 0.36
CA ALA A 277 -2.40 -3.27 0.68
C ALA A 277 -2.59 -2.92 2.17
N GLU A 278 -1.53 -2.55 2.88
CA GLU A 278 -1.62 -2.00 4.26
C GLU A 278 -2.35 -2.91 5.26
N CYS A 279 -2.43 -4.22 5.00
CA CYS A 279 -3.03 -5.17 5.93
C CYS A 279 -2.24 -5.20 7.24
N ASN A 280 -0.92 -5.09 7.16
CA ASN A 280 -0.04 -5.04 8.32
C ASN A 280 -0.28 -3.82 9.22
N SER A 281 -0.52 -2.64 8.66
CA SER A 281 -0.73 -1.42 9.45
C SER A 281 -2.07 -1.47 10.17
N CYS A 282 -3.11 -2.05 9.56
CA CYS A 282 -4.42 -2.17 10.21
C CYS A 282 -4.52 -3.33 11.21
N HIS A 283 -3.84 -4.44 10.95
CA HIS A 283 -3.94 -5.66 11.76
C HIS A 283 -2.76 -5.86 12.72
N THR A 284 -1.88 -4.88 12.94
CA THR A 284 -0.79 -4.96 13.93
C THR A 284 -0.97 -3.84 14.96
N ASN A 285 -0.81 -4.14 16.26
CA ASN A 285 -0.95 -3.12 17.31
C ASN A 285 0.14 -3.19 18.41
N PRO A 286 0.94 -2.11 18.59
CA PRO A 286 1.06 -0.98 17.66
C PRO A 286 1.61 -1.48 16.32
N ASP A 287 1.27 -0.85 15.20
CA ASP A 287 1.72 -1.30 13.88
C ASP A 287 3.22 -1.13 13.66
N ARG A 288 3.77 -0.05 14.21
CA ARG A 288 5.20 0.27 14.19
C ARG A 288 5.69 0.67 15.57
N ASN A 289 6.99 0.47 15.79
CA ASN A 289 7.65 0.78 17.05
C ASN A 289 7.96 2.27 17.15
N TYR A 290 7.14 3.03 17.87
CA TYR A 290 7.39 4.45 18.17
C TYR A 290 7.72 4.71 19.63
N ALA A 291 8.14 3.67 20.36
CA ALA A 291 8.52 3.80 21.77
C ALA A 291 9.64 4.85 21.93
N PRO A 292 9.49 5.82 22.86
CA PRO A 292 10.46 6.89 23.05
C PRO A 292 11.79 6.37 23.62
N GLY A 293 12.88 7.06 23.31
CA GLY A 293 14.24 6.71 23.74
C GLY A 293 15.06 6.00 22.64
N PRO A 294 16.29 5.56 22.94
CA PRO A 294 17.13 4.85 21.99
C PRO A 294 16.50 3.49 21.65
N ASN A 295 15.82 3.42 20.51
CA ASN A 295 15.19 2.21 20.03
C ASN A 295 15.77 1.87 18.63
N PRO A 296 16.56 0.80 18.48
CA PRO A 296 17.12 0.39 17.19
C PRO A 296 16.04 -0.03 16.19
N ASP A 297 14.82 -0.29 16.68
CA ASP A 297 13.66 -0.65 15.87
C ASP A 297 12.68 0.51 15.71
N PHE A 298 13.06 1.75 16.08
CA PHE A 298 12.18 2.91 15.91
C PHE A 298 11.70 3.03 14.46
N GLY A 299 10.39 3.12 14.27
CA GLY A 299 9.73 3.19 12.96
C GLY A 299 9.60 1.87 12.21
N LYS A 300 10.20 0.77 12.67
CA LYS A 300 10.03 -0.57 12.08
C LYS A 300 8.68 -1.17 12.45
N ILE A 301 8.24 -2.15 11.68
CA ILE A 301 7.01 -2.93 11.94
C ILE A 301 7.18 -3.67 13.27
N THR A 302 6.12 -3.64 14.09
CA THR A 302 6.10 -4.36 15.37
C THR A 302 5.91 -5.86 15.13
N THR A 303 7.00 -6.58 14.90
CA THR A 303 6.94 -8.00 14.52
C THR A 303 6.46 -8.93 15.63
N ALA A 304 6.60 -8.53 16.90
CA ALA A 304 6.10 -9.30 18.05
C ALA A 304 4.57 -9.44 18.10
N GLY A 305 3.84 -8.49 17.49
CA GLY A 305 2.37 -8.49 17.40
C GLY A 305 1.88 -8.45 15.95
N TYR A 306 2.70 -8.89 15.00
CA TYR A 306 2.41 -8.81 13.57
C TYR A 306 1.08 -9.49 13.25
N LEU A 307 0.15 -8.75 12.66
CA LEU A 307 -1.16 -9.25 12.24
C LEU A 307 -2.00 -9.89 13.37
N THR A 308 -1.75 -9.56 14.65
CA THR A 308 -2.57 -10.05 15.79
C THR A 308 -3.70 -9.12 16.20
N GLY A 309 -3.93 -8.07 15.41
CA GLY A 309 -5.05 -7.16 15.54
C GLY A 309 -4.91 -6.19 16.70
N GLY A 310 -6.06 -5.71 17.18
CA GLY A 310 -6.16 -4.85 18.35
C GLY A 310 -5.90 -3.37 18.08
N ARG A 311 -5.63 -2.96 16.84
CA ARG A 311 -5.53 -1.54 16.49
C ARG A 311 -6.91 -0.92 16.61
N VAL A 312 -7.02 0.17 17.37
CA VAL A 312 -8.28 0.85 17.64
C VAL A 312 -8.59 1.83 16.50
N PHE A 313 -9.85 1.80 16.05
CA PHE A 313 -10.37 2.74 15.06
C PHE A 313 -11.65 3.37 15.59
N ASP A 314 -11.64 4.70 15.71
CA ASP A 314 -12.87 5.45 15.92
C ASP A 314 -13.63 5.56 14.60
N VAL A 315 -14.93 5.31 14.64
CA VAL A 315 -15.77 5.35 13.44
C VAL A 315 -16.15 6.81 13.18
N PRO A 316 -15.85 7.38 11.99
CA PRO A 316 -16.16 8.76 11.69
C PRO A 316 -17.67 9.06 11.82
N PRO A 317 -18.05 10.31 12.20
CA PRO A 317 -19.44 10.73 12.22
C PRO A 317 -20.16 10.44 10.90
N GLY A 318 -21.40 9.95 10.97
CA GLY A 318 -22.19 9.54 9.81
C GLY A 318 -22.01 8.06 9.46
N LEU A 319 -20.76 7.57 9.43
CA LEU A 319 -20.50 6.13 9.22
C LEU A 319 -20.89 5.30 10.45
N ASN A 320 -20.84 5.90 11.65
CA ASN A 320 -21.29 5.26 12.89
C ASN A 320 -22.78 4.90 12.88
N ALA A 321 -23.63 5.79 12.38
CA ALA A 321 -25.06 5.53 12.19
C ALA A 321 -25.34 4.45 11.14
N MET A 322 -24.53 4.40 10.07
CA MET A 322 -24.67 3.39 9.03
C MET A 322 -24.21 2.00 9.47
N THR A 323 -23.06 1.93 10.15
CA THR A 323 -22.42 0.66 10.51
C THR A 323 -22.86 0.14 11.89
N GLY A 324 -23.49 0.99 12.70
CA GLY A 324 -23.89 0.66 14.07
C GLY A 324 -22.72 0.57 15.05
N TYR A 325 -21.54 1.09 14.69
CA TYR A 325 -20.34 1.06 15.53
C TYR A 325 -19.84 2.47 15.83
N SER A 326 -19.44 2.71 17.07
CA SER A 326 -18.73 3.93 17.48
C SER A 326 -17.21 3.74 17.44
N ARG A 327 -16.76 2.50 17.71
CA ARG A 327 -15.34 2.11 17.73
C ARG A 327 -15.22 0.63 17.37
N THR A 328 -14.18 0.32 16.62
CA THR A 328 -13.88 -1.02 16.13
C THR A 328 -12.39 -1.33 16.36
N LEU A 329 -12.03 -2.60 16.22
CA LEU A 329 -10.64 -3.04 16.36
C LEU A 329 -10.22 -3.88 15.17
N GLY A 330 -8.96 -3.74 14.76
CA GLY A 330 -8.33 -4.62 13.79
C GLY A 330 -8.43 -6.07 14.25
N ALA A 331 -8.89 -6.96 13.35
CA ALA A 331 -9.06 -8.37 13.70
C ALA A 331 -7.70 -9.06 13.92
N ASN A 332 -7.65 -10.01 14.86
CA ASN A 332 -6.48 -10.87 15.02
C ASN A 332 -6.46 -11.89 13.86
N LEU A 333 -5.42 -11.92 13.03
CA LEU A 333 -5.33 -12.82 11.87
C LEU A 333 -4.35 -13.97 12.09
N LEU A 334 -3.39 -13.83 13.01
CA LEU A 334 -2.30 -14.79 13.24
C LEU A 334 -2.29 -15.45 14.63
N GLY A 335 -3.20 -15.09 15.53
CA GLY A 335 -3.36 -15.73 16.84
C GLY A 335 -3.66 -17.23 16.72
N ALA A 336 -3.13 -18.04 17.62
CA ALA A 336 -3.41 -19.48 17.66
C ALA A 336 -4.83 -19.77 18.16
N THR A 337 -5.32 -18.98 19.12
CA THR A 337 -6.61 -19.17 19.79
C THR A 337 -7.64 -18.13 19.34
N HIS A 338 -7.20 -16.89 19.15
CA HIS A 338 -8.11 -15.76 18.92
C HIS A 338 -8.15 -15.26 17.47
N SER A 339 -7.56 -16.01 16.53
CA SER A 339 -7.60 -15.67 15.11
C SER A 339 -9.04 -15.64 14.59
N ARG A 340 -9.32 -14.60 13.81
CA ARG A 340 -10.54 -14.38 13.02
C ARG A 340 -10.33 -14.63 11.54
N LEU A 341 -9.12 -15.06 11.13
CA LEU A 341 -8.89 -15.54 9.77
C LEU A 341 -9.72 -16.83 9.56
N PRO A 342 -10.56 -16.92 8.52
CA PRO A 342 -11.35 -18.11 8.25
C PRO A 342 -10.51 -19.36 7.99
N ASP A 343 -11.14 -20.52 8.14
CA ASP A 343 -10.49 -21.81 7.93
C ASP A 343 -10.31 -22.18 6.46
N THR A 344 -11.12 -21.61 5.56
CA THR A 344 -11.08 -21.86 4.12
C THR A 344 -10.88 -20.58 3.33
N TYR A 345 -10.32 -20.73 2.13
CA TYR A 345 -10.14 -19.63 1.20
C TYR A 345 -11.49 -19.06 0.73
N GLU A 346 -12.48 -19.92 0.51
CA GLU A 346 -13.81 -19.50 0.03
C GLU A 346 -14.49 -18.57 1.04
N ALA A 347 -14.37 -18.87 2.34
CA ALA A 347 -14.88 -18.01 3.40
C ALA A 347 -14.11 -16.69 3.49
N PHE A 348 -12.78 -16.73 3.31
CA PHE A 348 -11.97 -15.50 3.24
C PHE A 348 -12.39 -14.62 2.05
N ARG A 349 -12.45 -15.20 0.84
CA ARG A 349 -12.88 -14.50 -0.37
C ARG A 349 -14.30 -13.94 -0.22
N ASP A 350 -15.24 -14.72 0.32
CA ASP A 350 -16.61 -14.27 0.56
C ASP A 350 -16.65 -13.05 1.49
N ILE A 351 -15.87 -13.03 2.58
CA ILE A 351 -15.76 -11.84 3.45
C ILE A 351 -15.24 -10.62 2.65
N MET A 352 -14.16 -10.79 1.90
CA MET A 352 -13.51 -9.70 1.16
C MET A 352 -14.37 -9.15 0.03
N THR A 353 -15.21 -9.99 -0.58
CA THR A 353 -16.03 -9.62 -1.75
C THR A 353 -17.43 -9.14 -1.37
N THR A 354 -18.03 -9.71 -0.31
CA THR A 354 -19.37 -9.31 0.15
C THR A 354 -19.35 -8.18 1.17
N LYS A 355 -18.17 -7.88 1.73
CA LYS A 355 -17.98 -6.95 2.84
C LYS A 355 -18.77 -7.33 4.10
N LYS A 356 -19.01 -8.62 4.32
CA LYS A 356 -19.74 -9.14 5.46
C LYS A 356 -18.89 -10.08 6.30
N VAL A 357 -19.10 -10.07 7.61
CA VAL A 357 -18.44 -11.03 8.51
C VAL A 357 -18.98 -12.43 8.26
N ALA A 358 -18.16 -13.47 8.49
CA ALA A 358 -18.64 -14.84 8.47
C ALA A 358 -19.65 -15.10 9.61
N GLY A 359 -20.71 -15.87 9.34
CA GLY A 359 -21.73 -16.20 10.33
C GLY A 359 -23.09 -16.57 9.71
N PRO A 360 -24.10 -16.88 10.54
CA PRO A 360 -25.47 -17.13 10.08
C PRO A 360 -26.12 -15.84 9.56
N GLU A 361 -27.11 -15.99 8.67
CA GLU A 361 -27.85 -14.86 8.10
C GLU A 361 -28.90 -14.30 9.09
N PRO A 362 -29.16 -12.97 9.09
CA PRO A 362 -28.51 -11.96 8.24
C PRO A 362 -27.09 -11.62 8.71
N ARG A 363 -26.11 -11.72 7.81
CA ARG A 363 -24.71 -11.42 8.15
C ARG A 363 -24.47 -9.92 8.32
N ARG A 364 -23.74 -9.56 9.38
CA ARG A 364 -23.33 -8.17 9.65
C ARG A 364 -22.29 -7.70 8.63
N ASP A 365 -22.29 -6.41 8.36
CA ASP A 365 -21.25 -5.77 7.56
C ASP A 365 -19.91 -5.77 8.29
N LEU A 366 -18.82 -5.70 7.53
CA LEU A 366 -17.49 -5.48 8.07
C LEU A 366 -17.44 -4.16 8.84
N ALA A 367 -16.66 -4.17 9.91
CA ALA A 367 -16.37 -2.98 10.70
C ALA A 367 -15.45 -2.01 9.93
N PHE A 368 -15.51 -0.72 10.24
CA PHE A 368 -14.50 0.26 9.80
C PHE A 368 -13.10 -0.15 10.33
N PRO A 369 -12.00 0.09 9.58
CA PRO A 369 -11.95 0.63 8.22
C PRO A 369 -12.20 -0.41 7.12
N MET A 370 -12.28 -1.69 7.46
CA MET A 370 -12.45 -2.78 6.48
C MET A 370 -13.74 -2.66 5.65
N TYR A 371 -14.80 -2.03 6.17
CA TYR A 371 -15.99 -1.71 5.37
C TYR A 371 -15.65 -0.91 4.10
N SER A 372 -14.83 0.13 4.25
CA SER A 372 -14.38 0.99 3.16
C SER A 372 -13.31 0.31 2.32
N ALA A 373 -12.31 -0.28 2.98
CA ALA A 373 -11.19 -0.93 2.28
C ALA A 373 -11.62 -2.15 1.44
N ALA A 374 -12.64 -2.88 1.89
CA ALA A 374 -13.20 -4.00 1.13
C ALA A 374 -13.82 -3.57 -0.21
N GLU A 375 -14.12 -2.29 -0.45
CA GLU A 375 -14.50 -1.80 -1.78
C GLU A 375 -13.38 -1.89 -2.80
N ALA A 376 -12.16 -1.61 -2.38
CA ALA A 376 -10.98 -1.82 -3.21
C ALA A 376 -10.65 -3.31 -3.28
N TYR A 377 -10.60 -4.00 -2.14
CA TYR A 377 -10.17 -5.40 -2.10
C TYR A 377 -11.11 -6.36 -2.82
N ALA A 378 -12.42 -6.06 -2.90
CA ALA A 378 -13.36 -6.83 -3.70
C ALA A 378 -13.05 -6.80 -5.22
N LYS A 379 -12.22 -5.85 -5.67
CA LYS A 379 -11.78 -5.73 -7.07
C LYS A 379 -10.47 -6.46 -7.35
N MET A 380 -9.80 -6.99 -6.32
CA MET A 380 -8.58 -7.76 -6.48
C MET A 380 -8.84 -9.04 -7.28
N LEU A 381 -7.82 -9.52 -7.97
CA LEU A 381 -7.86 -10.82 -8.63
C LEU A 381 -8.08 -11.92 -7.59
N ASP A 382 -8.84 -12.95 -7.96
CA ASP A 382 -9.03 -14.14 -7.11
C ASP A 382 -7.66 -14.77 -6.74
N SER A 383 -6.73 -14.85 -7.70
CA SER A 383 -5.35 -15.32 -7.46
C SER A 383 -4.57 -14.46 -6.44
N ASP A 384 -4.84 -13.16 -6.38
CA ASP A 384 -4.19 -12.25 -5.42
C ASP A 384 -4.80 -12.40 -4.02
N LEU A 385 -6.14 -12.55 -3.91
CA LEU A 385 -6.81 -12.87 -2.65
C LEU A 385 -6.35 -14.24 -2.12
N GLU A 386 -6.20 -15.22 -3.02
CA GLU A 386 -5.71 -16.54 -2.68
C GLU A 386 -4.25 -16.51 -2.22
N ALA A 387 -3.40 -15.68 -2.85
CA ALA A 387 -2.02 -15.47 -2.44
C ALA A 387 -1.94 -14.83 -1.04
N ILE A 388 -2.75 -13.80 -0.76
CA ILE A 388 -2.86 -13.20 0.57
C ILE A 388 -3.25 -14.26 1.60
N TYR A 389 -4.33 -15.01 1.34
CA TYR A 389 -4.80 -16.06 2.23
C TYR A 389 -3.72 -17.12 2.48
N PHE A 390 -3.03 -17.56 1.43
CA PHE A 390 -1.94 -18.52 1.52
C PHE A 390 -0.78 -18.00 2.37
N TYR A 391 -0.35 -16.75 2.18
CA TYR A 391 0.66 -16.12 3.02
C TYR A 391 0.23 -16.07 4.50
N LEU A 392 -1.01 -15.67 4.79
CA LEU A 392 -1.52 -15.60 6.16
C LEU A 392 -1.62 -16.98 6.83
N LYS A 393 -2.06 -18.02 6.11
CA LYS A 393 -2.17 -19.39 6.65
C LYS A 393 -0.82 -20.06 6.89
N THR A 394 0.23 -19.63 6.17
CA THR A 394 1.58 -20.21 6.27
C THR A 394 2.45 -19.56 7.34
N GLN A 395 2.03 -18.42 7.90
CA GLN A 395 2.75 -17.82 9.03
C GLN A 395 2.64 -18.69 10.29
N THR A 396 3.69 -18.64 11.11
CA THR A 396 3.66 -19.21 12.45
C THR A 396 2.60 -18.51 13.29
N ARG A 397 1.71 -19.30 13.90
CA ARG A 397 0.66 -18.78 14.79
C ARG A 397 1.27 -18.27 16.09
N LEU A 398 0.88 -17.08 16.51
CA LEU A 398 1.34 -16.46 17.75
C LEU A 398 0.50 -16.96 18.93
N THR A 399 1.15 -17.16 20.08
CA THR A 399 0.55 -17.65 21.33
C THR A 399 0.84 -16.68 22.48
N GLY A 400 0.22 -16.91 23.65
CA GLY A 400 0.49 -16.12 24.85
C GLY A 400 0.09 -14.66 24.71
N ALA A 401 0.94 -13.73 25.16
CA ALA A 401 0.64 -12.29 25.16
C ALA A 401 0.45 -11.68 23.76
N ALA A 402 0.92 -12.33 22.70
CA ALA A 402 0.72 -11.90 21.32
C ALA A 402 -0.60 -12.42 20.72
N ASP A 403 -1.15 -13.52 21.24
CA ASP A 403 -2.46 -14.08 20.85
C ASP A 403 -3.60 -13.35 21.55
N LYS A 404 -3.72 -12.06 21.27
CA LYS A 404 -4.65 -11.17 21.97
C LYS A 404 -6.09 -11.53 21.61
N GLN A 405 -6.94 -11.62 22.63
CA GLN A 405 -8.38 -11.62 22.42
C GLN A 405 -8.79 -10.21 21.99
N PRO A 406 -9.32 -10.01 20.77
CA PRO A 406 -9.75 -8.70 20.34
C PRO A 406 -10.92 -8.23 21.21
N GLN A 407 -10.89 -6.96 21.62
CA GLN A 407 -11.98 -6.34 22.37
C GLN A 407 -13.26 -6.35 21.52
N ALA A 408 -14.40 -6.37 22.21
CA ALA A 408 -15.67 -6.18 21.52
C ALA A 408 -15.73 -4.75 20.94
N PRO A 409 -16.31 -4.56 19.74
CA PRO A 409 -16.57 -3.23 19.23
C PRO A 409 -17.57 -2.52 20.15
N THR A 410 -17.53 -1.18 20.16
CA THR A 410 -18.56 -0.39 20.84
C THR A 410 -19.67 -0.06 19.84
N TYR A 411 -20.91 -0.26 20.25
CA TYR A 411 -22.06 -0.05 19.38
C TYR A 411 -22.56 1.38 19.46
N PHE A 412 -22.84 1.96 18.29
CA PHE A 412 -23.46 3.26 18.17
C PHE A 412 -24.94 3.19 18.51
N CYS A 413 -25.47 4.25 19.12
CA CYS A 413 -26.90 4.36 19.43
C CYS A 413 -27.41 5.79 19.22
N MET A 414 -28.69 5.92 18.89
CA MET A 414 -29.42 7.18 18.93
C MET A 414 -30.44 7.20 20.07
N GLY A 415 -30.76 6.03 20.62
CA GLY A 415 -31.52 5.87 21.86
C GLY A 415 -31.43 4.45 22.41
N ASP A 416 -32.08 4.20 23.54
CA ASP A 416 -32.01 2.90 24.24
C ASP A 416 -32.47 1.72 23.39
N ALA A 417 -33.36 1.94 22.43
CA ALA A 417 -33.84 0.91 21.51
C ALA A 417 -32.72 0.26 20.69
N ASP A 418 -31.69 1.05 20.32
CA ASP A 418 -30.55 0.55 19.56
C ASP A 418 -29.63 -0.35 20.40
N CYS A 419 -29.78 -0.29 21.73
CA CYS A 419 -28.97 -1.03 22.69
C CYS A 419 -29.66 -2.29 23.23
N ALA A 420 -30.88 -2.59 22.78
CA ALA A 420 -31.68 -3.72 23.28
C ALA A 420 -30.95 -5.08 23.13
N ASN A 421 -30.23 -5.27 22.02
CA ASN A 421 -29.45 -6.49 21.76
C ASN A 421 -28.00 -6.42 22.29
N HIS A 422 -27.62 -5.28 22.87
CA HIS A 422 -26.27 -5.00 23.35
C HIS A 422 -26.23 -4.81 24.88
N GLY A 423 -27.35 -5.12 25.56
CA GLY A 423 -27.42 -5.29 27.00
C GLY A 423 -27.47 -3.99 27.79
N GLY A 424 -28.09 -2.92 27.28
CA GLY A 424 -28.02 -1.65 28.00
C GLY A 424 -28.84 -0.47 27.47
N THR A 425 -28.44 0.71 27.92
CA THR A 425 -28.99 2.04 27.58
C THR A 425 -28.01 2.81 26.71
N CYS A 426 -28.50 3.77 25.95
CA CYS A 426 -27.67 4.66 25.16
C CYS A 426 -27.07 5.76 26.04
N ASN A 427 -25.74 5.75 26.20
CA ASN A 427 -25.02 6.86 26.81
C ASN A 427 -24.76 7.92 25.73
N MET A 428 -25.56 8.98 25.75
CA MET A 428 -25.37 10.15 24.89
C MET A 428 -24.28 11.04 25.48
N SER A 429 -23.02 10.75 25.12
CA SER A 429 -21.87 11.54 25.57
C SER A 429 -21.90 12.95 24.96
N SER A 430 -21.84 13.97 25.83
CA SER A 430 -21.65 15.38 25.43
C SER A 430 -20.18 15.82 25.42
N THR A 431 -19.26 14.91 25.72
CA THR A 431 -17.84 15.22 25.92
C THR A 431 -17.08 15.22 24.59
N PRO A 432 -16.40 16.32 24.20
CA PRO A 432 -15.55 16.36 23.01
C PRO A 432 -14.45 15.29 23.05
N GLY A 433 -14.30 14.50 21.98
CA GLY A 433 -13.33 13.40 21.92
C GLY A 433 -13.78 12.08 22.59
N GLN A 434 -14.90 12.09 23.33
CA GLN A 434 -15.70 10.90 23.65
C GLN A 434 -17.09 10.96 22.97
N GLY A 435 -17.25 11.87 22.00
CA GLY A 435 -18.51 12.39 21.49
C GLY A 435 -19.18 11.51 20.44
N ILE A 436 -19.31 10.22 20.72
CA ILE A 436 -20.14 9.32 19.93
C ILE A 436 -21.04 8.56 20.90
N ASN A 437 -22.36 8.69 20.70
CA ASN A 437 -23.35 7.94 21.47
C ASN A 437 -23.03 6.44 21.43
N GLN A 438 -23.04 5.79 22.59
CA GLN A 438 -22.67 4.39 22.68
C GLN A 438 -23.55 3.60 23.63
N CYS A 439 -23.79 2.33 23.30
CA CYS A 439 -24.47 1.41 24.18
C CYS A 439 -23.60 1.06 25.38
N VAL A 440 -24.15 1.24 26.58
CA VAL A 440 -23.56 0.87 27.87
C VAL A 440 -24.59 0.10 28.68
N GLY A 441 -24.21 -0.88 29.50
CA GLY A 441 -25.19 -1.33 30.50
C GLY A 441 -25.26 -2.77 30.97
N SER A 442 -24.24 -3.62 30.78
CA SER A 442 -24.16 -4.76 31.69
C SER A 442 -24.00 -4.20 33.11
N ALA A 443 -24.94 -4.53 34.01
CA ALA A 443 -24.85 -4.12 35.40
C ALA A 443 -23.57 -4.73 36.00
N CYS A 444 -22.81 -3.93 36.73
CA CYS A 444 -21.55 -4.35 37.33
C CYS A 444 -21.40 -3.74 38.71
N THR A 445 -20.57 -4.38 39.52
CA THR A 445 -20.11 -3.87 40.81
C THR A 445 -18.61 -3.56 40.78
N GLN A 446 -17.87 -4.22 39.88
CA GLN A 446 -16.43 -4.10 39.68
C GLN A 446 -16.07 -4.45 38.24
N ASP A 447 -14.87 -4.05 37.78
CA ASP A 447 -14.44 -4.22 36.38
C ASP A 447 -14.46 -5.67 35.90
N ILE A 448 -14.21 -6.65 36.79
CA ILE A 448 -14.23 -8.08 36.45
C ILE A 448 -15.64 -8.60 36.10
N ASP A 449 -16.70 -7.85 36.44
CA ASP A 449 -18.07 -8.18 36.05
C ASP A 449 -18.34 -7.78 34.57
N CYS A 450 -17.40 -7.06 33.95
CA CYS A 450 -17.52 -6.56 32.59
C CYS A 450 -16.75 -7.41 31.58
N GLY A 451 -17.02 -7.17 30.28
CA GLY A 451 -16.28 -7.81 29.20
C GLY A 451 -14.82 -7.38 29.16
N ALA A 452 -14.00 -8.09 28.37
CA ALA A 452 -12.60 -7.73 28.17
C ALA A 452 -12.45 -6.24 27.80
N CYS A 453 -11.58 -5.55 28.53
CA CYS A 453 -11.36 -4.12 28.41
C CYS A 453 -12.60 -3.23 28.56
N GLN A 454 -13.42 -3.51 29.56
CA GLN A 454 -14.49 -2.63 30.00
C GLN A 454 -14.29 -2.30 31.48
N VAL A 455 -14.72 -1.10 31.87
CA VAL A 455 -14.66 -0.62 33.25
C VAL A 455 -16.05 -0.43 33.79
N CYS A 456 -16.23 -0.76 35.07
CA CYS A 456 -17.47 -0.57 35.77
C CYS A 456 -17.60 0.89 36.23
N THR A 457 -18.30 1.70 35.45
CA THR A 457 -18.51 3.12 35.76
C THR A 457 -19.95 3.32 36.18
N ALA A 458 -20.16 3.82 37.41
CA ALA A 458 -21.49 4.05 37.98
C ALA A 458 -22.43 2.82 37.89
N GLY A 459 -21.88 1.62 38.07
CA GLY A 459 -22.64 0.36 38.05
C GLY A 459 -22.98 -0.16 36.66
N LYS A 460 -22.39 0.40 35.60
CA LYS A 460 -22.53 -0.06 34.22
C LYS A 460 -21.16 -0.35 33.60
N CYS A 461 -21.09 -1.44 32.85
CA CYS A 461 -19.92 -1.71 32.03
C CYS A 461 -19.85 -0.73 30.87
N GLU A 462 -18.77 0.03 30.83
CA GLU A 462 -18.47 1.00 29.80
C GLU A 462 -17.14 0.65 29.14
N ALA A 463 -17.08 0.84 27.83
CA ALA A 463 -15.81 0.80 27.14
C ALA A 463 -14.95 2.00 27.58
N PRO A 464 -13.67 1.81 27.90
CA PRO A 464 -12.80 2.90 28.28
C PRO A 464 -12.54 3.81 27.07
N PRO A 465 -12.02 5.03 27.29
CA PRO A 465 -11.59 5.91 26.19
C PRO A 465 -10.62 5.20 25.24
N ALA A 466 -10.62 5.59 23.96
CA ALA A 466 -9.70 5.04 22.95
C ALA A 466 -8.21 5.22 23.34
N SER A 467 -7.90 6.24 24.15
CA SER A 467 -6.56 6.53 24.68
C SER A 467 -6.19 5.73 25.94
N SER A 468 -7.09 4.91 26.48
CA SER A 468 -6.79 4.12 27.68
C SER A 468 -5.68 3.11 27.41
N THR A 469 -4.87 2.79 28.42
CA THR A 469 -3.83 1.74 28.31
C THR A 469 -4.43 0.44 27.77
N CYS A 470 -5.66 0.17 28.16
CA CYS A 470 -6.41 -1.02 27.79
C CYS A 470 -6.74 -1.04 26.28
N ALA A 471 -7.32 0.05 25.75
CA ALA A 471 -7.59 0.20 24.33
C ALA A 471 -6.31 0.25 23.48
N VAL A 472 -5.29 1.01 23.91
CA VAL A 472 -4.04 1.19 23.15
C VAL A 472 -3.18 -0.08 23.14
N SER A 473 -3.14 -0.82 24.25
CA SER A 473 -2.37 -2.08 24.32
C SER A 473 -3.15 -3.26 23.72
N GLY A 474 -4.43 -3.08 23.43
CA GLY A 474 -5.34 -4.11 22.93
C GLY A 474 -5.68 -5.18 23.97
N ILE A 475 -5.74 -4.81 25.26
CA ILE A 475 -5.99 -5.71 26.41
C ILE A 475 -6.90 -5.02 27.40
#